data_AF-A0A660V4C0-F1
#
_entry.id   AF-A0A660V4C0-F1
#
_cell.length_a   1.000
_cell.length_b   1.000
_cell.length_c   1.000
_cell.angle_alpha   90.00
_cell.angle_beta   90.00
_cell.angle_gamma   90.00
#
_symmetry.space_group_name_H-M   'P 1'
#
loop_
_entity.id
_entity.type
_entity.pdbx_description
1 polymer ?
#
loop_
_entity_poly.entity_id
_entity_poly.type
_entity_poly.pdbx_seq_one_letter_code
_entity_poly.pdbx_strand_id
1 'polypeptide(L)'
;MQTKDFSGIRNNGPLPSPQEVTVPNDIGDLLADYIESIGSQLENLEGTALAYEAGNNRQANAAKVRRILHKIKGESGMVGIDEMSDFCHQAEDAFEEFSEDKRPDMLLRFKDWACAAIQNMANQMKCN
;
A
#
# COMPACT_ATOMS: atom_id res chain seq x y z
N MET A 1 -11.33 -17.01 6.19
CA MET A 1 -10.55 -15.83 6.57
C MET A 1 -11.49 -14.63 6.52
N GLN A 2 -11.63 -13.84 7.58
CA GLN A 2 -12.42 -12.60 7.50
C GLN A 2 -11.60 -11.60 6.68
N THR A 3 -12.06 -11.26 5.48
CA THR A 3 -11.51 -10.17 4.68
C THR A 3 -11.76 -8.87 5.44
N LYS A 4 -10.71 -8.12 5.75
CA LYS A 4 -10.83 -6.82 6.41
C LYS A 4 -11.42 -5.80 5.43
N ASP A 5 -12.25 -4.90 5.94
CA ASP A 5 -12.92 -3.91 5.11
C ASP A 5 -12.03 -2.69 4.85
N PHE A 6 -11.48 -2.62 3.64
CA PHE A 6 -10.68 -1.49 3.16
C PHE A 6 -11.48 -0.50 2.30
N SER A 7 -12.81 -0.65 2.20
CA SER A 7 -13.67 0.24 1.41
C SER A 7 -13.58 1.70 1.86
N GLY A 8 -13.14 1.94 3.11
CA GLY A 8 -12.80 3.24 3.66
C GLY A 8 -11.90 4.08 2.75
N ILE A 9 -11.06 3.46 1.90
CA ILE A 9 -10.17 4.18 0.98
C ILE A 9 -10.95 5.09 0.01
N ARG A 10 -12.18 4.70 -0.36
CA ARG A 10 -13.03 5.40 -1.34
C ARG A 10 -13.79 6.61 -0.79
N ASN A 11 -14.03 6.65 0.52
CA ASN A 11 -14.95 7.60 1.12
C ASN A 11 -14.37 8.34 2.33
N ASN A 12 -13.04 8.29 2.51
CA ASN A 12 -12.37 8.78 3.72
C ASN A 12 -12.93 8.20 5.03
N GLY A 13 -13.54 7.01 4.96
CA GLY A 13 -14.05 6.27 6.10
C GLY A 13 -12.96 5.59 6.93
N PRO A 14 -13.33 4.84 7.98
CA PRO A 14 -12.36 4.08 8.77
C PRO A 14 -11.63 3.05 7.89
N LEU A 15 -10.34 2.86 8.18
CA LEU A 15 -9.55 1.74 7.67
C LEU A 15 -9.29 0.75 8.83
N PRO A 16 -9.05 -0.54 8.53
CA PRO A 16 -8.60 -1.50 9.53
C PRO A 16 -7.30 -1.03 10.18
N SER A 17 -6.98 -1.51 11.38
CA SER A 17 -5.74 -1.10 12.03
C SER A 17 -4.52 -1.68 11.28
N PRO A 18 -3.50 -0.86 10.94
CA PRO A 18 -2.24 -1.37 10.39
C PRO A 18 -1.51 -2.36 11.32
N GLN A 19 -1.82 -2.33 12.62
CA GLN A 19 -1.22 -3.20 13.63
C GLN A 19 -1.78 -4.62 13.62
N GLU A 20 -2.96 -4.80 13.01
CA GLU A 20 -3.64 -6.09 12.95
C GLU A 20 -3.18 -6.94 11.76
N VAL A 21 -2.26 -6.45 10.92
CA VAL A 21 -1.79 -7.21 9.75
C VAL A 21 -1.16 -8.53 10.20
N THR A 22 -1.60 -9.61 9.57
CA THR A 22 -1.18 -10.96 9.90
C THR A 22 0.11 -11.28 9.16
N VAL A 23 1.16 -11.63 9.88
CA VAL A 23 2.45 -12.05 9.31
C VAL A 23 2.54 -13.56 9.39
N PRO A 24 2.75 -14.28 8.27
CA PRO A 24 2.98 -15.72 8.30
C PRO A 24 4.21 -16.08 9.14
N ASN A 25 4.11 -17.17 9.91
CA ASN A 25 5.17 -17.56 10.85
C ASN A 25 6.45 -18.08 10.16
N ASP A 26 6.35 -18.48 8.90
CA ASP A 26 7.40 -19.17 8.13
C ASP A 26 8.15 -18.28 7.13
N ILE A 27 7.85 -16.98 7.10
CA ILE A 27 8.50 -16.03 6.18
C ILE A 27 9.62 -15.21 6.84
N GLY A 28 10.11 -15.59 8.02
CA GLY A 28 11.04 -14.79 8.81
C GLY A 28 12.26 -14.27 8.02
N ASP A 29 12.89 -15.14 7.22
CA ASP A 29 14.05 -14.78 6.40
C ASP A 29 13.69 -13.85 5.21
N LEU A 30 12.45 -13.92 4.73
CA LEU A 30 11.94 -13.12 3.61
C LEU A 30 11.31 -11.79 4.06
N LEU A 31 10.94 -11.69 5.34
CA LEU A 31 10.18 -10.57 5.88
C LEU A 31 11.00 -9.27 5.86
N ALA A 32 12.31 -9.34 6.13
CA ALA A 32 13.19 -8.18 6.06
C ALA A 32 13.27 -7.61 4.64
N ASP A 33 13.52 -8.47 3.65
CA ASP A 33 13.60 -8.10 2.23
C ASP A 33 12.27 -7.53 1.74
N TYR A 34 11.15 -8.14 2.17
CA TYR A 34 9.81 -7.64 1.88
C TYR A 34 9.59 -6.23 2.45
N ILE A 35 9.89 -6.01 3.73
CA ILE A 35 9.72 -4.70 4.39
C ILE A 35 10.56 -3.63 3.68
N GLU A 36 11.81 -3.93 3.33
CA GLU A 36 12.68 -3.00 2.60
C GLU A 36 12.12 -2.69 1.20
N SER A 37 11.70 -3.73 0.46
CA SER A 37 11.12 -3.57 -0.88
C SER A 37 9.86 -2.71 -0.85
N ILE A 38 8.92 -3.00 0.07
CA ILE A 38 7.68 -2.23 0.21
C ILE A 38 8.00 -0.79 0.62
N GLY A 39 8.93 -0.56 1.54
CA GLY A 39 9.39 0.77 1.91
C GLY A 39 9.83 1.59 0.67
N SER A 40 10.68 1.00 -0.18
CA SER A 40 11.11 1.64 -1.43
C SER A 40 9.95 1.88 -2.41
N GLN A 41 9.00 0.95 -2.52
CA GLN A 41 7.82 1.15 -3.37
C GLN A 41 6.94 2.31 -2.86
N LEU A 42 6.79 2.46 -1.55
CA LEU A 42 5.99 3.53 -0.93
C LEU A 42 6.63 4.92 -1.11
N GLU A 43 7.96 5.02 -1.02
CA GLU A 43 8.69 6.25 -1.37
C GLU A 43 8.50 6.63 -2.85
N ASN A 44 8.60 5.64 -3.74
CA ASN A 44 8.34 5.84 -5.16
C ASN A 44 6.89 6.26 -5.44
N LEU A 45 5.94 5.73 -4.67
CA LEU A 45 4.52 6.08 -4.78
C LEU A 45 4.31 7.55 -4.41
N GLU A 46 4.86 8.01 -3.29
CA GLU A 46 4.79 9.41 -2.86
C GLU A 46 5.33 10.36 -3.93
N GLY A 47 6.57 10.12 -4.40
CA GLY A 47 7.18 10.98 -5.41
C GLY A 47 6.35 11.04 -6.69
N THR A 48 5.71 9.93 -7.06
CA THR A 48 4.82 9.87 -8.23
C THR A 48 3.49 10.59 -7.97
N ALA A 49 2.92 10.49 -6.77
CA ALA A 49 1.70 11.19 -6.38
C ALA A 49 1.91 12.72 -6.37
N LEU A 50 3.01 13.21 -5.80
CA LEU A 50 3.37 14.62 -5.80
C LEU A 50 3.61 15.15 -7.23
N ALA A 51 4.29 14.36 -8.08
CA ALA A 51 4.48 14.73 -9.49
C ALA A 51 3.16 14.77 -10.26
N TYR A 52 2.23 13.86 -9.95
CA TYR A 52 0.89 13.83 -10.51
C TYR A 52 0.09 15.07 -10.11
N GLU A 53 0.13 15.45 -8.83
CA GLU A 53 -0.52 16.63 -8.28
C GLU A 53 0.00 17.92 -8.93
N ALA A 54 1.31 18.04 -9.11
CA ALA A 54 1.96 19.18 -9.77
C ALA A 54 1.61 19.33 -11.28
N GLY A 55 0.80 18.42 -11.85
CA GLY A 55 0.37 18.47 -13.25
C GLY A 55 1.41 17.97 -14.25
N ASN A 56 2.52 17.41 -13.79
CA ASN A 56 3.55 16.87 -14.66
C ASN A 56 3.08 15.55 -15.28
N ASN A 57 3.10 15.44 -16.61
CA ASN A 57 2.89 14.19 -17.37
C ASN A 57 1.87 13.21 -16.73
N ARG A 58 0.64 13.70 -16.52
CA ARG A 58 -0.39 13.08 -15.68
C ARG A 58 -0.68 11.63 -16.06
N GLN A 59 -0.74 11.33 -17.36
CA GLN A 59 -0.99 9.99 -17.89
C GLN A 59 0.17 9.02 -17.57
N ALA A 60 1.42 9.46 -17.73
CA ALA A 60 2.57 8.64 -17.40
C ALA A 60 2.65 8.39 -15.88
N ASN A 61 2.36 9.41 -15.06
CA ASN A 61 2.31 9.27 -13.62
C ASN A 61 1.20 8.32 -13.17
N ALA A 62 0.00 8.38 -13.76
CA ALA A 62 -1.05 7.40 -13.49
C ALA A 62 -0.61 5.97 -13.86
N ALA A 63 0.04 5.78 -15.01
CA ALA A 63 0.55 4.47 -15.41
C ALA A 63 1.68 3.97 -14.49
N LYS A 64 2.43 4.87 -13.85
CA LYS A 64 3.45 4.53 -12.87
C LYS A 64 2.83 4.15 -11.52
N VAL A 65 1.83 4.90 -11.04
CA VAL A 65 1.06 4.57 -9.82
C VAL A 65 0.49 3.15 -9.91
N ARG A 66 -0.21 2.81 -10.99
CA ARG A 66 -0.76 1.46 -11.20
C ARG A 66 0.28 0.36 -11.07
N ARG A 67 1.45 0.58 -11.69
CA ARG A 67 2.55 -0.39 -11.64
C ARG A 67 3.10 -0.57 -10.23
N ILE A 68 3.18 0.51 -9.45
CA ILE A 68 3.64 0.45 -8.05
C ILE A 68 2.63 -0.32 -7.20
N LEU A 69 1.34 0.03 -7.26
CA LEU A 69 0.29 -0.69 -6.52
C LEU A 69 0.24 -2.17 -6.88
N HIS A 70 0.30 -2.48 -8.18
CA HIS A 70 0.32 -3.86 -8.67
C HIS A 70 1.52 -4.65 -8.18
N LYS A 71 2.70 -4.01 -8.11
CA LYS A 71 3.92 -4.62 -7.61
C LYS A 71 3.81 -4.90 -6.10
N ILE A 72 3.38 -3.94 -5.30
CA ILE A 72 3.15 -4.13 -3.85
C ILE A 72 2.16 -5.28 -3.63
N LYS A 73 1.05 -5.32 -4.37
CA LYS A 73 0.06 -6.40 -4.33
C LYS A 73 0.68 -7.77 -4.60
N GLY A 74 1.43 -7.87 -5.70
CA GLY A 74 2.09 -9.12 -6.11
C GLY A 74 3.09 -9.62 -5.08
N GLU A 75 3.94 -8.74 -4.55
CA GLU A 75 4.90 -9.09 -3.50
C GLU A 75 4.19 -9.53 -2.22
N SER A 76 3.19 -8.76 -1.78
CA SER A 76 2.38 -9.07 -0.58
C SER A 76 1.69 -10.43 -0.69
N GLY A 77 1.08 -10.71 -1.85
CA GLY A 77 0.45 -12.00 -2.11
C GLY A 77 1.44 -13.16 -2.18
N MET A 78 2.68 -12.93 -2.65
CA MET A 78 3.72 -13.95 -2.70
C MET A 78 4.22 -14.36 -1.32
N VAL A 79 4.31 -13.41 -0.38
CA VAL A 79 4.73 -13.67 1.00
C VAL A 79 3.57 -13.91 1.97
N GLY A 80 2.32 -13.95 1.49
CA GLY A 80 1.14 -14.24 2.31
C GLY A 80 0.71 -13.11 3.26
N ILE A 81 1.07 -11.85 2.96
CA ILE A 81 0.60 -10.67 3.70
C ILE A 81 -0.72 -10.21 3.06
N ASP A 82 -1.79 -10.95 3.36
CA ASP A 82 -3.08 -10.83 2.68
C ASP A 82 -3.70 -9.43 2.85
N GLU A 83 -3.61 -8.81 4.03
CA GLU A 83 -4.18 -7.48 4.25
C GLU A 83 -3.56 -6.39 3.37
N MET A 84 -2.24 -6.46 3.12
CA MET A 84 -1.58 -5.50 2.21
C MET A 84 -1.99 -5.76 0.76
N SER A 85 -2.07 -7.03 0.36
CA SER A 85 -2.54 -7.43 -0.98
C SER A 85 -3.97 -6.95 -1.24
N ASP A 86 -4.87 -7.18 -0.29
CA ASP A 86 -6.27 -6.75 -0.36
C ASP A 86 -6.38 -5.23 -0.38
N PHE A 87 -5.60 -4.52 0.43
CA PHE A 87 -5.62 -3.06 0.43
C PHE A 87 -5.10 -2.47 -0.89
N CYS A 88 -4.04 -3.03 -1.47
CA CYS A 88 -3.58 -2.64 -2.80
C CYS A 88 -4.65 -2.84 -3.86
N HIS A 89 -5.38 -3.96 -3.82
CA HIS A 89 -6.48 -4.20 -4.74
C HIS A 89 -7.56 -3.12 -4.61
N GLN A 90 -7.97 -2.79 -3.39
CA GLN A 90 -8.94 -1.71 -3.18
C GLN A 90 -8.41 -0.34 -3.61
N ALA A 91 -7.11 -0.09 -3.46
CA ALA A 91 -6.47 1.14 -3.90
C ALA A 91 -6.35 1.24 -5.44
N GLU A 92 -6.09 0.12 -6.13
CA GLU A 92 -6.12 0.04 -7.61
C GLU A 92 -7.48 0.46 -8.15
N ASP A 93 -8.56 -0.13 -7.61
CA ASP A 93 -9.93 0.17 -8.02
C ASP A 93 -10.30 1.63 -7.69
N ALA A 94 -10.04 2.06 -6.45
CA ALA A 94 -10.32 3.43 -6.02
C ALA A 94 -9.58 4.45 -6.90
N PHE A 95 -8.33 4.18 -7.27
CA PHE A 95 -7.55 5.07 -8.13
C PHE A 95 -8.23 5.34 -9.47
N GLU A 96 -8.92 4.35 -10.06
CA GLU A 96 -9.67 4.55 -11.29
C GLU A 96 -10.99 5.30 -11.08
N GLU A 97 -11.65 5.07 -9.94
CA GLU A 97 -12.93 5.71 -9.60
C GLU A 97 -12.79 7.19 -9.22
N PHE A 98 -11.69 7.58 -8.56
CA PHE A 98 -11.46 8.95 -8.13
C PHE A 98 -11.19 9.89 -9.30
N SER A 99 -11.71 11.11 -9.19
CA SER A 99 -11.33 12.23 -10.04
C SER A 99 -9.85 12.57 -9.87
N GLU A 100 -9.24 13.11 -10.94
CA GLU A 100 -7.79 13.32 -10.99
C GLU A 100 -7.27 14.19 -9.83
N ASP A 101 -8.05 15.17 -9.36
CA ASP A 101 -7.69 16.06 -8.25
C ASP A 101 -7.68 15.35 -6.88
N LYS A 102 -8.35 14.21 -6.74
CA LYS A 102 -8.45 13.45 -5.47
C LYS A 102 -7.52 12.25 -5.38
N ARG A 103 -6.94 11.83 -6.52
CA ARG A 103 -6.02 10.71 -6.56
C ARG A 103 -4.78 10.91 -5.67
N PRO A 104 -4.10 12.08 -5.64
CA PRO A 104 -2.95 12.28 -4.77
C PRO A 104 -3.27 12.06 -3.29
N ASP A 105 -4.33 12.70 -2.77
CA ASP A 105 -4.78 12.54 -1.37
C ASP A 105 -5.05 11.08 -1.02
N MET A 106 -5.74 10.36 -1.91
CA MET A 106 -6.02 8.93 -1.72
C MET A 106 -4.73 8.10 -1.65
N LEU A 107 -3.76 8.38 -2.53
CA LEU A 107 -2.47 7.67 -2.56
C LEU A 107 -1.64 7.94 -1.30
N LEU A 108 -1.63 9.19 -0.80
CA LEU A 108 -0.93 9.53 0.44
C LEU A 108 -1.58 8.83 1.63
N ARG A 109 -2.91 8.76 1.67
CA ARG A 109 -3.62 8.00 2.69
C ARG A 109 -3.34 6.50 2.64
N PHE A 110 -3.27 5.90 1.44
CA PHE A 110 -2.83 4.52 1.27
C PHE A 110 -1.41 4.34 1.82
N LYS A 111 -0.49 5.25 1.46
CA LYS A 111 0.90 5.22 1.91
C LYS A 111 0.99 5.25 3.44
N ASP A 112 0.31 6.18 4.10
CA ASP A 112 0.40 6.34 5.55
C ASP A 112 0.02 5.04 6.29
N TRP A 113 -1.06 4.41 5.85
CA TRP A 113 -1.48 3.12 6.39
C TRP A 113 -0.44 2.02 6.12
N ALA A 114 0.07 1.95 4.88
CA ALA A 114 1.03 0.92 4.49
C ALA A 114 2.37 1.08 5.22
N CYS A 115 2.85 2.31 5.40
CA CYS A 115 4.04 2.63 6.20
C CYS A 115 3.86 2.19 7.65
N ALA A 116 2.70 2.48 8.27
CA ALA A 116 2.42 2.05 9.63
C ALA A 116 2.38 0.52 9.76
N ALA A 117 1.85 -0.19 8.76
CA ALA A 117 1.81 -1.65 8.73
C ALA A 117 3.22 -2.25 8.68
N ILE A 118 4.08 -1.82 7.75
CA ILE A 118 5.44 -2.37 7.64
C ILE A 118 6.31 -1.99 8.84
N GLN A 119 6.08 -0.82 9.46
CA GLN A 119 6.77 -0.42 10.68
C GLN A 119 6.37 -1.30 11.87
N ASN A 120 5.09 -1.69 11.95
CA ASN A 120 4.63 -2.65 12.95
C ASN A 120 5.27 -4.03 12.75
N MET A 121 5.33 -4.54 11.52
CA MET A 121 6.03 -5.80 11.20
C MET A 121 7.51 -5.75 11.61
N ALA A 122 8.20 -4.65 11.28
CA ALA A 122 9.60 -4.45 11.65
C ALA A 122 9.81 -4.42 13.18
N ASN A 123 8.86 -3.87 13.94
CA ASN A 123 8.90 -3.88 15.39
C ASN A 123 8.69 -5.28 15.97
N GLN A 124 7.77 -6.06 15.40
CA GLN A 124 7.55 -7.46 15.80
C GLN A 124 8.80 -8.33 15.58
N MET A 125 9.55 -8.11 14.49
CA MET A 125 10.83 -8.78 14.25
C MET A 125 11.90 -8.48 15.31
N LYS A 126 11.95 -7.24 15.82
CA LYS A 126 12.97 -6.82 16.82
C LYS A 126 12.68 -7.33 18.23
N CYS A 127 11.43 -7.69 18.51
CA CYS A 127 10.98 -8.16 19.82
C CYS A 127 11.04 -9.69 19.97
N ASN A 128 11.25 -10.43 18.88
CA ASN A 128 11.51 -11.87 18.87
C ASN A 128 13.02 -12.15 18.87
#